data_AF-R8YID9-F1
#
_entry.id   AF-R8YID9-F1
#
_cell.length_a   1.000
_cell.length_b   1.000
_cell.length_c   1.000
_cell.angle_alpha   90.00
_cell.angle_beta   90.00
_cell.angle_gamma   90.00
#
_symmetry.space_group_name_H-M   'P 1'
#
loop_
_entity.id
_entity.type
_entity.pdbx_description
1 polymer ?
#
loop_
_entity_poly.entity_id
_entity_poly.type
_entity_poly.pdbx_seq_one_letter_code
_entity_poly.pdbx_strand_id
1 'polypeptide(L)'
;MLQICTGKLYTREIEYRNNLKGIIYTNLKLFRDEKIQTKAGTILSVENAGGPNTVIYEIEELVEETESKPGTLISHGISSLILDFSSILSLVLNCTASPSHSLTERLLSDEQGVSTHRSPNKMIKTVFDKNIYCQEEDQKFFIRFTNHLIGLERKTYLGVMSSIRTYVTGMHRIADDFELAYTLLVASIESLAQNFDGHQSTWEDYDQRKKKIIDEALKGCESEIAQKVREAVLSIEHTSLKKRFEAFALEHVSPSFFREDADFVLNPIARLDLPTALTNAYQARSKYVHNLIKLPKQLSHAQYSETCLIEEKKWLTLQGLSRLARHVIIEFVMKQKTIEKEPYDYYLERSNILQVHLAPQYWIAEIDFTVGAGIRKLVAFLFQLKDCLNSIPNASVTDLTNVLDEFESKIDTLKQVDKHAYLALYIIYYNYLKDTYENEKERKQKVHKFMKKHQKKISNPCIEGLIVNTLLRLQIQWDIKDHEKYLIQYFKDRDKKLKIRCPDIFESAMILQLAERYRKDGNEIKTLELIEMAVENLPSHKELRHFEKEYKRLSQPIDEKEILFPLVEEKGP
;
A
#
# COMPACT_ATOMS: atom_id res chain seq x y z
N MET A 1 -3.69 -14.54 10.06
CA MET A 1 -4.88 -15.29 10.51
C MET A 1 -4.61 -16.22 11.68
N LEU A 2 -3.44 -16.90 11.76
CA LEU A 2 -3.16 -17.88 12.83
C LEU A 2 -3.44 -17.37 14.25
N GLN A 3 -2.99 -16.16 14.59
CA GLN A 3 -3.25 -15.59 15.92
C GLN A 3 -4.74 -15.33 16.20
N ILE A 4 -5.51 -14.88 15.21
CA ILE A 4 -6.97 -14.66 15.34
C ILE A 4 -7.67 -15.99 15.67
N CYS A 5 -7.32 -17.05 14.96
CA CYS A 5 -7.92 -18.38 15.12
C CYS A 5 -7.67 -19.02 16.50
N THR A 6 -6.79 -18.45 17.32
CA THR A 6 -6.54 -18.93 18.69
C THR A 6 -7.50 -18.34 19.73
N GLY A 7 -8.40 -17.42 19.34
CA GLY A 7 -9.32 -16.74 20.25
C GLY A 7 -8.69 -15.63 21.09
N LYS A 8 -7.38 -15.42 20.97
CA LYS A 8 -6.63 -14.38 21.70
C LYS A 8 -7.23 -12.97 21.51
N LEU A 9 -7.69 -12.67 20.30
CA LEU A 9 -8.11 -11.32 19.89
C LEU A 9 -9.61 -11.05 20.08
N TYR A 10 -10.36 -12.03 20.59
CA TYR A 10 -11.81 -11.95 20.61
C TYR A 10 -12.31 -10.97 21.68
N THR A 11 -13.26 -10.15 21.26
CA THR A 11 -14.09 -9.26 22.07
C THR A 11 -15.32 -9.97 22.63
N ARG A 12 -15.81 -11.01 21.94
CA ARG A 12 -16.97 -11.83 22.27
C ARG A 12 -16.60 -13.29 22.49
N GLU A 13 -17.60 -14.13 22.77
CA GLU A 13 -17.40 -15.57 22.97
C GLU A 13 -17.15 -16.31 21.65
N ILE A 14 -16.73 -17.57 21.77
CA ILE A 14 -16.49 -18.45 20.64
C ILE A 14 -17.84 -19.04 20.21
N GLU A 15 -18.21 -18.84 18.95
CA GLU A 15 -19.47 -19.37 18.38
C GLU A 15 -19.25 -20.75 17.76
N TYR A 16 -18.19 -20.90 16.95
CA TYR A 16 -17.89 -22.13 16.22
C TYR A 16 -16.43 -22.58 16.36
N ARG A 17 -16.23 -23.89 16.12
CA ARG A 17 -14.92 -24.55 16.09
C ARG A 17 -14.84 -25.42 14.84
N ASN A 18 -13.87 -25.16 13.97
CA ASN A 18 -13.66 -25.93 12.76
C ASN A 18 -12.32 -26.66 12.83
N ASN A 19 -12.29 -27.95 12.46
CA ASN A 19 -11.04 -28.69 12.32
C ASN A 19 -10.60 -28.65 10.86
N LEU A 20 -9.55 -27.87 10.58
CA LEU A 20 -9.02 -27.71 9.24
C LEU A 20 -7.76 -28.54 9.07
N LYS A 21 -7.61 -29.16 7.89
CA LYS A 21 -6.43 -29.93 7.53
C LYS A 21 -5.87 -29.44 6.20
N GLY A 22 -4.55 -29.42 6.10
CA GLY A 22 -3.84 -29.05 4.89
C GLY A 22 -2.54 -29.81 4.74
N ILE A 23 -1.96 -29.74 3.55
CA ILE A 23 -0.77 -30.50 3.17
C ILE A 23 0.39 -29.53 2.98
N ILE A 24 1.51 -29.80 3.65
CA ILE A 24 2.76 -29.06 3.47
C ILE A 24 3.80 -30.03 2.90
N TYR A 25 4.41 -29.63 1.79
CA TYR A 25 5.54 -30.33 1.19
C TYR A 25 6.83 -29.74 1.75
N THR A 26 7.78 -30.60 2.13
CA THR A 26 9.01 -30.20 2.80
C THR A 26 10.16 -31.19 2.61
N ASN A 27 11.41 -30.77 2.84
CA ASN A 27 12.56 -31.66 3.03
C ASN A 27 12.75 -32.13 4.48
N LEU A 28 11.90 -31.68 5.41
CA LEU A 28 11.94 -32.10 6.81
C LEU A 28 11.45 -33.54 6.97
N LYS A 29 12.23 -34.36 7.67
CA LYS A 29 11.90 -35.72 8.08
C LYS A 29 11.65 -35.75 9.59
N LEU A 30 10.41 -36.08 9.94
CA LEU A 30 9.99 -36.37 11.31
C LEU A 30 10.15 -37.88 11.58
N PHE A 31 10.34 -38.28 12.83
CA PHE A 31 10.33 -39.70 13.17
C PHE A 31 8.92 -40.29 12.96
N ARG A 32 8.83 -41.60 12.70
CA ARG A 32 7.54 -42.28 12.46
C ARG A 32 6.61 -42.07 13.66
N ASP A 33 5.33 -41.82 13.38
CA ASP A 33 4.25 -41.58 14.35
C ASP A 33 4.40 -40.34 15.26
N GLU A 34 5.34 -39.46 14.94
CA GLU A 34 5.59 -38.26 15.72
C GLU A 34 4.56 -37.15 15.41
N LYS A 35 3.95 -36.63 16.48
CA LYS A 35 2.98 -35.52 16.45
C LYS A 35 3.56 -34.32 17.18
N ILE A 36 3.79 -33.23 16.46
CA ILE A 36 4.29 -31.99 17.05
C ILE A 36 3.13 -30.99 17.13
N GLN A 37 2.70 -30.68 18.35
CA GLN A 37 1.56 -29.80 18.62
C GLN A 37 2.02 -28.42 19.11
N THR A 38 1.51 -27.36 18.48
CA THR A 38 1.75 -25.96 18.84
C THR A 38 0.42 -25.21 19.02
N LYS A 39 0.45 -23.98 19.56
CA LYS A 39 -0.71 -23.08 19.58
C LYS A 39 -1.17 -22.65 18.18
N ALA A 40 -0.31 -22.77 17.17
CA ALA A 40 -0.64 -22.45 15.78
C ALA A 40 -1.06 -23.69 14.97
N GLY A 41 -1.30 -24.84 15.61
CA GLY A 41 -1.67 -26.09 14.96
C GLY A 41 -0.64 -27.20 15.15
N THR A 42 -0.91 -28.34 14.53
CA THR A 42 -0.19 -29.62 14.69
C THR A 42 0.36 -30.08 13.36
N ILE A 43 1.57 -30.65 13.36
CA ILE A 43 2.11 -31.39 12.22
C ILE A 43 2.20 -32.89 12.51
N LEU A 44 1.85 -33.68 11.49
CA LEU A 44 1.90 -35.14 11.49
C LEU A 44 2.77 -35.62 10.33
N SER A 45 3.64 -36.60 10.60
CA SER A 45 4.43 -37.27 9.56
C SER A 45 3.56 -38.17 8.69
N VAL A 46 3.82 -38.19 7.38
CA VAL A 46 3.18 -39.13 6.44
C VAL A 46 4.27 -39.90 5.69
N GLU A 47 4.06 -41.20 5.52
CA GLU A 47 4.93 -42.01 4.65
C GLU A 47 4.61 -41.71 3.18
N ASN A 48 5.60 -41.18 2.45
CA ASN A 48 5.51 -40.97 1.01
C ASN A 48 6.50 -41.88 0.27
N ALA A 49 6.03 -42.48 -0.84
CA ALA A 49 6.82 -43.36 -1.70
C ALA A 49 7.61 -42.62 -2.82
N GLY A 50 7.47 -41.29 -2.95
CA GLY A 50 8.20 -40.48 -3.93
C GLY A 50 7.94 -38.97 -3.78
N GLY A 51 8.87 -38.14 -4.28
CA GLY A 51 8.80 -36.67 -4.21
C GLY A 51 9.33 -36.06 -2.89
N PRO A 52 9.18 -34.72 -2.69
CA PRO A 52 9.46 -34.09 -1.40
C PRO A 52 8.61 -34.71 -0.28
N ASN A 53 9.11 -34.70 0.95
CA ASN A 53 8.38 -35.24 2.09
C ASN A 53 7.06 -34.47 2.28
N THR A 54 6.05 -35.13 2.83
CA THR A 54 4.77 -34.50 3.13
C THR A 54 4.49 -34.57 4.62
N VAL A 55 4.03 -33.45 5.19
CA VAL A 55 3.47 -33.38 6.52
C VAL A 55 2.04 -32.87 6.45
N ILE A 56 1.15 -33.47 7.26
CA ILE A 56 -0.22 -32.98 7.41
C ILE A 56 -0.21 -31.91 8.49
N TYR A 57 -0.74 -30.75 8.15
CA TYR A 57 -0.98 -29.65 9.08
C TYR A 57 -2.45 -29.65 9.51
N GLU A 58 -2.71 -29.74 10.82
CA GLU A 58 -4.04 -29.71 11.41
C GLU A 58 -4.18 -28.50 12.35
N ILE A 59 -5.27 -27.76 12.27
CA ILE A 59 -5.57 -26.64 13.17
C ILE A 59 -7.05 -26.62 13.55
N GLU A 60 -7.31 -26.38 14.83
CA GLU A 60 -8.64 -25.98 15.30
C GLU A 60 -8.78 -24.47 15.07
N GLU A 61 -9.61 -24.09 14.11
CA GLU A 61 -10.02 -22.71 13.89
C GLU A 61 -11.17 -22.38 14.86
N LEU A 62 -10.90 -21.49 15.81
CA LEU A 62 -11.96 -20.84 16.58
C LEU A 62 -12.59 -19.72 15.71
N VAL A 63 -13.88 -19.47 15.91
CA VAL A 63 -14.63 -18.39 15.25
C VAL A 63 -15.38 -17.59 16.32
N GLU A 64 -15.15 -16.28 16.36
CA GLU A 64 -15.82 -15.37 17.29
C GLU A 64 -17.27 -15.12 16.88
N GLU A 65 -18.14 -15.00 17.88
CA GLU A 65 -19.54 -14.61 17.71
C GLU A 65 -19.66 -13.28 16.98
N THR A 66 -20.49 -13.27 15.92
CA THR A 66 -20.80 -12.03 15.19
C THR A 66 -22.24 -11.61 15.44
N GLU A 67 -22.50 -10.30 15.48
CA GLU A 67 -23.87 -9.73 15.51
C GLU A 67 -24.65 -9.98 14.19
N SER A 68 -24.23 -10.94 13.36
CA SER A 68 -24.77 -11.16 12.02
C SER A 68 -25.99 -12.07 12.01
N LYS A 69 -26.94 -11.68 11.16
CA LYS A 69 -28.27 -12.26 10.90
C LYS A 69 -28.20 -13.75 10.49
N PRO A 70 -29.34 -14.49 10.58
CA PRO A 70 -29.41 -15.91 10.24
C PRO A 70 -28.76 -16.22 8.89
N GLY A 71 -27.85 -17.20 8.86
CA GLY A 71 -27.25 -17.74 7.62
C GLY A 71 -25.81 -17.32 7.31
N THR A 72 -25.07 -16.69 8.23
CA THR A 72 -23.66 -16.31 8.01
C THR A 72 -22.71 -17.39 8.52
N LEU A 73 -22.15 -18.23 7.64
CA LEU A 73 -21.02 -19.12 7.96
C LEU A 73 -19.70 -18.41 7.68
N ILE A 74 -18.88 -18.18 8.70
CA ILE A 74 -17.55 -17.55 8.56
C ILE A 74 -16.49 -18.60 8.89
N SER A 75 -15.87 -19.20 7.87
CA SER A 75 -14.59 -19.89 8.01
C SER A 75 -13.57 -19.18 7.13
N HIS A 76 -12.36 -18.99 7.66
CA HIS A 76 -11.26 -18.32 6.94
C HIS A 76 -10.54 -19.28 5.98
N GLY A 77 -10.86 -20.58 6.06
CA GLY A 77 -10.29 -21.63 5.23
C GLY A 77 -8.81 -21.91 5.54
N ILE A 78 -8.36 -23.11 5.17
CA ILE A 78 -6.99 -23.56 5.44
C ILE A 78 -5.93 -22.76 4.65
N SER A 79 -6.30 -22.19 3.49
CA SER A 79 -5.37 -21.54 2.55
C SER A 79 -4.60 -20.37 3.17
N SER A 80 -5.27 -19.55 3.99
CA SER A 80 -4.63 -18.41 4.65
C SER A 80 -3.75 -18.82 5.83
N LEU A 81 -4.13 -19.90 6.53
CA LEU A 81 -3.43 -20.40 7.72
C LEU A 81 -2.18 -21.19 7.35
N ILE A 82 -2.27 -22.04 6.32
CA ILE A 82 -1.17 -22.93 5.91
C ILE A 82 0.04 -22.17 5.35
N LEU A 83 -0.18 -21.03 4.68
CA LEU A 83 0.91 -20.19 4.18
C LEU A 83 1.71 -19.56 5.33
N ASP A 84 1.02 -19.09 6.37
CA ASP A 84 1.67 -18.54 7.56
C ASP A 84 2.42 -19.62 8.32
N PHE A 85 1.78 -20.77 8.52
CA PHE A 85 2.37 -21.88 9.26
C PHE A 85 3.59 -22.47 8.54
N SER A 86 3.51 -22.67 7.21
CA SER A 86 4.64 -23.12 6.41
C SER A 86 5.82 -22.14 6.42
N SER A 87 5.55 -20.83 6.50
CA SER A 87 6.60 -19.81 6.65
C SER A 87 7.29 -19.91 8.02
N ILE A 88 6.52 -20.10 9.10
CA ILE A 88 7.06 -20.32 10.44
C ILE A 88 7.90 -21.60 10.47
N LEU A 89 7.38 -22.70 9.90
CA LEU A 89 8.08 -23.98 9.83
C LEU A 89 9.42 -23.85 9.09
N SER A 90 9.41 -23.21 7.91
CA SER A 90 10.61 -22.99 7.09
C SER A 90 11.67 -22.18 7.82
N LEU A 91 11.29 -21.10 8.47
CA LEU A 91 12.21 -20.27 9.24
C LEU A 91 12.78 -21.04 10.43
N VAL A 92 11.92 -21.61 11.27
CA VAL A 92 12.31 -22.10 12.58
C VAL A 92 13.09 -23.40 12.50
N LEU A 93 12.69 -24.33 11.61
CA LEU A 93 13.42 -25.58 11.41
C LEU A 93 14.46 -25.49 10.30
N ASN A 94 14.69 -24.28 9.76
CA ASN A 94 15.68 -24.01 8.72
C ASN A 94 15.52 -24.96 7.52
N CYS A 95 14.28 -25.19 7.10
CA CYS A 95 13.89 -26.13 6.07
C CYS A 95 13.11 -25.43 4.94
N THR A 96 12.90 -26.14 3.83
CA THR A 96 11.96 -25.69 2.80
C THR A 96 10.60 -26.28 3.13
N ALA A 97 9.59 -25.46 3.37
CA ALA A 97 8.21 -25.90 3.59
C ALA A 97 7.21 -25.01 2.86
N SER A 98 6.34 -25.62 2.06
CA SER A 98 5.34 -24.88 1.28
C SER A 98 4.10 -25.75 0.99
N PRO A 99 2.89 -25.16 0.90
CA PRO A 99 1.72 -25.87 0.41
C PRO A 99 1.79 -26.19 -1.09
N SER A 100 2.75 -25.63 -1.83
CA SER A 100 2.96 -25.91 -3.26
C SER A 100 3.99 -27.03 -3.46
N HIS A 101 3.54 -28.15 -4.06
CA HIS A 101 4.41 -29.25 -4.45
C HIS A 101 5.48 -28.79 -5.45
N SER A 102 5.07 -28.13 -6.53
CA SER A 102 5.97 -27.72 -7.63
C SER A 102 7.05 -26.75 -7.15
N LEU A 103 6.72 -25.81 -6.27
CA LEU A 103 7.73 -24.91 -5.69
C LEU A 103 8.75 -25.69 -4.86
N THR A 104 8.27 -26.59 -4.00
CA THR A 104 9.11 -27.39 -3.10
C THR A 104 10.03 -28.31 -3.89
N GLU A 105 9.48 -29.04 -4.85
CA GLU A 105 10.22 -29.94 -5.74
C GLU A 105 11.33 -29.18 -6.49
N ARG A 106 11.01 -28.02 -7.08
CA ARG A 106 11.98 -27.19 -7.80
C ARG A 106 13.11 -26.65 -6.91
N LEU A 107 12.81 -26.30 -5.65
CA LEU A 107 13.83 -25.78 -4.72
C LEU A 107 14.74 -26.88 -4.18
N LEU A 108 14.25 -28.12 -4.12
CA LEU A 108 14.97 -29.29 -3.60
C LEU A 108 15.59 -30.16 -4.70
N SER A 109 15.29 -29.87 -5.97
CA SER A 109 15.90 -30.54 -7.11
C SER A 109 17.35 -30.07 -7.32
N ASP A 110 18.09 -30.85 -8.10
CA ASP A 110 19.44 -30.47 -8.54
C ASP A 110 19.40 -29.59 -9.82
N GLU A 111 18.22 -29.06 -10.18
CA GLU A 111 18.03 -28.20 -11.35
C GLU A 111 18.70 -26.84 -11.14
N GLN A 112 19.20 -26.28 -12.24
CA GLN A 112 19.79 -24.95 -12.23
C GLN A 112 18.71 -23.88 -12.28
N GLY A 113 18.85 -22.86 -11.44
CA GLY A 113 18.04 -21.66 -11.51
C GLY A 113 18.19 -20.94 -12.84
N VAL A 114 17.09 -20.35 -13.34
CA VAL A 114 17.02 -19.73 -14.67
C VAL A 114 18.01 -18.57 -14.82
N SER A 115 18.19 -17.76 -13.77
CA SER A 115 19.11 -16.61 -13.76
C SER A 115 20.43 -16.89 -13.06
N THR A 116 20.43 -17.83 -12.10
CA THR A 116 21.59 -18.07 -11.23
C THR A 116 22.54 -19.13 -11.78
N HIS A 117 22.06 -19.97 -12.71
CA HIS A 117 22.80 -21.11 -13.29
C HIS A 117 23.40 -22.05 -12.22
N ARG A 118 22.83 -22.05 -11.02
CA ARG A 118 23.24 -22.87 -9.88
C ARG A 118 22.00 -23.45 -9.21
N SER A 119 22.16 -24.64 -8.64
CA SER A 119 21.12 -25.26 -7.82
C SER A 119 21.08 -24.59 -6.43
N PRO A 120 19.89 -24.40 -5.82
CA PRO A 120 19.76 -23.75 -4.51
C PRO A 120 20.61 -24.41 -3.42
N ASN A 121 20.70 -25.75 -3.43
CA ASN A 121 21.50 -26.55 -2.50
C ASN A 121 23.02 -26.33 -2.60
N LYS A 122 23.52 -25.64 -3.63
CA LYS A 122 24.93 -25.21 -3.73
C LYS A 122 25.15 -23.80 -3.19
N MET A 123 24.08 -23.03 -2.99
CA MET A 123 24.15 -21.64 -2.55
C MET A 123 23.96 -21.54 -1.05
N ILE A 124 22.98 -22.28 -0.52
CA ILE A 124 22.69 -22.32 0.91
C ILE A 124 22.63 -23.76 1.40
N LYS A 125 23.38 -24.03 2.47
CA LYS A 125 23.42 -25.31 3.16
C LYS A 125 22.20 -25.44 4.09
N THR A 126 21.78 -26.67 4.35
CA THR A 126 20.66 -27.01 5.25
C THR A 126 19.30 -26.73 4.64
N VAL A 127 18.94 -25.49 4.31
CA VAL A 127 17.56 -25.13 3.88
C VAL A 127 17.09 -25.93 2.66
N PHE A 128 17.98 -26.16 1.70
CA PHE A 128 17.70 -26.89 0.46
C PHE A 128 18.35 -28.28 0.41
N ASP A 129 18.84 -28.78 1.55
CA ASP A 129 19.39 -30.14 1.61
C ASP A 129 18.26 -31.14 1.37
N LYS A 130 18.55 -32.28 0.73
CA LYS A 130 17.49 -33.23 0.31
C LYS A 130 16.67 -33.76 1.49
N ASN A 131 17.31 -33.97 2.64
CA ASN A 131 16.65 -34.42 3.87
C ASN A 131 17.22 -33.68 5.07
N ILE A 132 16.34 -33.13 5.91
CA ILE A 132 16.67 -32.53 7.20
C ILE A 132 15.96 -33.34 8.28
N TYR A 133 16.72 -33.95 9.19
CA TYR A 133 16.15 -34.75 10.28
C TYR A 133 15.84 -33.86 11.48
N CYS A 134 14.58 -33.81 11.88
CA CYS A 134 14.13 -33.04 13.03
C CYS A 134 14.50 -33.75 14.34
N GLN A 135 15.46 -33.21 15.10
CA GLN A 135 15.84 -33.76 16.40
C GLN A 135 14.86 -33.33 17.50
N GLU A 136 14.88 -34.02 18.64
CA GLU A 136 14.01 -33.70 19.78
C GLU A 136 14.19 -32.24 20.27
N GLU A 137 15.41 -31.72 20.21
CA GLU A 137 15.72 -30.32 20.56
C GLU A 137 15.10 -29.33 19.57
N ASP A 138 15.14 -29.63 18.27
CA ASP A 138 14.52 -28.82 17.22
C ASP A 138 13.00 -28.73 17.42
N GLN A 139 12.37 -29.84 17.81
CA GLN A 139 10.93 -29.89 18.09
C GLN A 139 10.55 -29.05 19.30
N LYS A 140 11.28 -29.21 20.41
CA LYS A 140 11.07 -28.40 21.62
C LYS A 140 11.24 -26.91 21.31
N PHE A 141 12.26 -26.57 20.51
CA PHE A 141 12.48 -25.20 20.06
C PHE A 141 11.34 -24.69 19.19
N PHE A 142 10.88 -25.48 18.22
CA PHE A 142 9.77 -25.13 17.34
C PHE A 142 8.47 -24.88 18.08
N ILE A 143 8.13 -25.75 19.04
CA ILE A 143 6.95 -25.57 19.90
C ILE A 143 7.09 -24.27 20.71
N ARG A 144 8.24 -24.07 21.37
CA ARG A 144 8.49 -22.88 22.20
C ARG A 144 8.37 -21.60 21.38
N PHE A 145 9.05 -21.53 20.24
CA PHE A 145 9.04 -20.36 19.37
C PHE A 145 7.64 -20.06 18.84
N THR A 146 6.95 -21.06 18.30
CA THR A 146 5.61 -20.88 17.70
C THR A 146 4.59 -20.41 18.73
N ASN A 147 4.65 -20.97 19.94
CA ASN A 147 3.77 -20.55 21.04
C ASN A 147 4.06 -19.12 21.48
N HIS A 148 5.35 -18.74 21.55
CA HIS A 148 5.77 -17.38 21.88
C HIS A 148 5.33 -16.36 20.82
N LEU A 149 5.50 -16.72 19.54
CA LEU A 149 5.06 -15.93 18.39
C LEU A 149 3.56 -15.63 18.42
N ILE A 150 2.73 -16.66 18.66
CA ILE A 150 1.26 -16.47 18.80
C ILE A 150 0.92 -15.58 20.02
N GLY A 151 1.74 -15.66 21.07
CA GLY A 151 1.60 -14.86 22.28
C GLY A 151 1.95 -13.37 22.13
N LEU A 152 2.60 -12.92 21.06
CA LEU A 152 2.99 -11.51 20.89
C LEU A 152 1.78 -10.57 20.79
N GLU A 153 1.94 -9.29 21.15
CA GLU A 153 0.95 -8.23 20.87
C GLU A 153 0.60 -8.20 19.36
N ARG A 154 -0.64 -7.86 18.98
CA ARG A 154 -1.12 -7.91 17.59
C ARG A 154 -0.21 -7.13 16.64
N LYS A 155 0.15 -5.90 17.01
CA LYS A 155 1.04 -5.05 16.22
C LYS A 155 2.38 -5.71 15.95
N THR A 156 3.00 -6.27 16.99
CA THR A 156 4.30 -6.96 16.91
C THR A 156 4.20 -8.25 16.12
N TYR A 157 3.13 -9.04 16.34
CA TYR A 157 2.86 -10.25 15.57
C TYR A 157 2.77 -9.99 14.06
N LEU A 158 2.04 -8.94 13.65
CA LEU A 158 1.89 -8.57 12.24
C LEU A 158 3.24 -8.19 11.61
N GLY A 159 4.04 -7.39 12.31
CA GLY A 159 5.36 -6.98 11.85
C GLY A 159 6.34 -8.17 11.73
N VAL A 160 6.36 -9.04 12.73
CA VAL A 160 7.16 -10.28 12.73
C VAL A 160 6.73 -11.20 11.60
N MET A 161 5.44 -11.52 11.46
CA MET A 161 4.98 -12.39 10.40
C MET A 161 5.29 -11.83 9.01
N SER A 162 5.20 -10.51 8.83
CA SER A 162 5.65 -9.88 7.59
C SER A 162 7.15 -10.13 7.35
N SER A 163 8.01 -9.95 8.36
CA SER A 163 9.45 -10.23 8.26
C SER A 163 9.75 -11.70 7.94
N ILE A 164 9.08 -12.64 8.62
CA ILE A 164 9.21 -14.09 8.39
C ILE A 164 8.83 -14.44 6.94
N ARG A 165 7.67 -13.96 6.46
CA ARG A 165 7.22 -14.19 5.09
C ARG A 165 8.20 -13.60 4.07
N THR A 166 8.75 -12.41 4.34
CA THR A 166 9.76 -11.77 3.47
C THR A 166 11.06 -12.59 3.43
N TYR A 167 11.53 -13.09 4.58
CA TYR A 167 12.69 -13.99 4.65
C TYR A 167 12.46 -15.25 3.81
N VAL A 168 11.37 -15.97 4.05
CA VAL A 168 11.03 -17.22 3.35
C VAL A 168 10.83 -16.98 1.85
N THR A 169 10.20 -15.87 1.47
CA THR A 169 10.08 -15.47 0.05
C THR A 169 11.43 -15.21 -0.57
N GLY A 170 12.35 -14.54 0.15
CA GLY A 170 13.74 -14.37 -0.27
C GLY A 170 14.40 -15.71 -0.57
N MET A 171 14.25 -16.68 0.34
CA MET A 171 14.77 -18.04 0.15
C MET A 171 14.16 -18.73 -1.08
N HIS A 172 12.85 -18.63 -1.28
CA HIS A 172 12.17 -19.20 -2.44
C HIS A 172 12.59 -18.57 -3.79
N ARG A 173 13.14 -17.35 -3.76
CA ARG A 173 13.59 -16.63 -4.97
C ARG A 173 15.05 -16.86 -5.32
N ILE A 174 15.82 -17.57 -4.50
CA ILE A 174 17.25 -17.85 -4.77
C ILE A 174 17.47 -18.55 -6.11
N ALA A 175 16.56 -19.44 -6.52
CA ALA A 175 16.63 -20.10 -7.83
C ALA A 175 16.29 -19.14 -8.99
N ASP A 176 15.47 -18.12 -8.76
CA ASP A 176 14.87 -17.27 -9.79
C ASP A 176 15.63 -15.97 -10.00
N ASP A 177 16.10 -15.34 -8.93
CA ASP A 177 16.77 -14.04 -8.94
C ASP A 177 17.62 -13.88 -7.66
N PHE A 178 18.94 -13.92 -7.83
CA PHE A 178 19.91 -13.84 -6.74
C PHE A 178 19.88 -12.48 -6.05
N GLU A 179 19.82 -11.40 -6.82
CA GLU A 179 19.80 -10.03 -6.33
C GLU A 179 18.52 -9.71 -5.56
N LEU A 180 17.38 -10.18 -6.04
CA LEU A 180 16.10 -10.05 -5.35
C LEU A 180 16.11 -10.87 -4.05
N ALA A 181 16.60 -12.11 -4.07
CA ALA A 181 16.71 -12.93 -2.87
C ALA A 181 17.56 -12.23 -1.78
N TYR A 182 18.72 -11.72 -2.16
CA TYR A 182 19.60 -10.95 -1.26
C TYR A 182 18.88 -9.71 -0.70
N THR A 183 18.19 -8.98 -1.56
CA THR A 183 17.42 -7.78 -1.19
C THR A 183 16.30 -8.10 -0.22
N LEU A 184 15.58 -9.20 -0.41
CA LEU A 184 14.50 -9.64 0.47
C LEU A 184 15.03 -10.07 1.85
N LEU A 185 16.21 -10.70 1.93
CA LEU A 185 16.83 -11.04 3.21
C LEU A 185 17.27 -9.80 3.99
N VAL A 186 17.76 -8.74 3.32
CA VAL A 186 18.00 -7.44 3.98
C VAL A 186 16.69 -6.81 4.42
N ALA A 187 15.67 -6.85 3.55
CA ALA A 187 14.37 -6.23 3.81
C ALA A 187 13.60 -6.88 4.97
N SER A 188 13.78 -8.18 5.23
CA SER A 188 13.14 -8.85 6.36
C SER A 188 13.60 -8.27 7.71
N ILE A 189 14.90 -7.96 7.85
CA ILE A 189 15.44 -7.29 9.04
C ILE A 189 15.08 -5.80 9.03
N GLU A 190 15.21 -5.12 7.88
CA GLU A 190 14.89 -3.69 7.74
C GLU A 190 13.44 -3.38 8.14
N SER A 191 12.50 -4.24 7.77
CA SER A 191 11.08 -4.11 8.15
C SER A 191 10.88 -4.14 9.67
N LEU A 192 11.63 -4.97 10.40
CA LEU A 192 11.58 -4.99 11.86
C LEU A 192 12.22 -3.75 12.45
N ALA A 193 13.38 -3.36 11.95
CA ALA A 193 14.08 -2.16 12.41
C ALA A 193 13.19 -0.91 12.27
N GLN A 194 12.58 -0.70 11.10
CA GLN A 194 11.74 0.47 10.86
C GLN A 194 10.53 0.56 11.80
N ASN A 195 9.95 -0.59 12.17
CA ASN A 195 8.72 -0.67 12.94
C ASN A 195 8.93 -0.79 14.46
N PHE A 196 10.09 -1.30 14.92
CA PHE A 196 10.28 -1.73 16.32
C PHE A 196 11.66 -1.40 16.94
N ASP A 197 12.55 -0.69 16.25
CA ASP A 197 13.88 -0.37 16.82
C ASP A 197 13.87 0.69 17.93
N GLY A 198 12.73 1.37 18.16
CA GLY A 198 12.59 2.43 19.16
C GLY A 198 13.56 3.61 18.97
N HIS A 199 14.31 3.66 17.86
CA HIS A 199 15.44 4.55 17.68
C HIS A 199 14.99 5.84 17.00
N GLN A 200 15.04 6.95 17.72
CA GLN A 200 14.91 8.29 17.15
C GLN A 200 16.30 8.77 16.74
N SER A 201 16.55 8.90 15.44
CA SER A 201 17.81 9.44 14.92
C SER A 201 18.02 10.87 15.40
N THR A 202 19.19 11.16 15.93
CA THR A 202 19.55 12.50 16.41
C THR A 202 20.25 13.32 15.32
N TRP A 203 20.32 14.64 15.47
CA TRP A 203 21.02 15.50 14.52
C TRP A 203 22.54 15.26 14.52
N GLU A 204 23.09 14.72 15.61
CA GLU A 204 24.46 14.23 15.67
C GLU A 204 24.72 13.06 14.72
N ASP A 205 23.69 12.25 14.45
CA ASP A 205 23.80 11.07 13.59
C ASP A 205 23.73 11.38 12.10
N TYR A 206 23.45 12.62 11.72
CA TYR A 206 23.29 13.04 10.33
C TYR A 206 24.63 13.07 9.57
N ASP A 207 24.59 12.88 8.24
CA ASP A 207 25.80 12.93 7.41
C ASP A 207 26.52 14.27 7.60
N GLN A 208 27.80 14.23 7.96
CA GLN A 208 28.52 15.41 8.40
C GLN A 208 28.75 16.45 7.30
N ARG A 209 28.76 16.03 6.02
CA ARG A 209 28.86 16.97 4.89
C ARG A 209 27.53 17.69 4.70
N LYS A 210 26.42 16.96 4.71
CA LYS A 210 25.07 17.55 4.58
C LYS A 210 24.69 18.40 5.79
N LYS A 211 25.04 17.93 7.00
CA LYS A 211 24.86 18.65 8.27
C LYS A 211 25.46 20.04 8.21
N LYS A 212 26.70 20.17 7.75
CA LYS A 212 27.37 21.47 7.59
C LYS A 212 26.62 22.43 6.69
N ILE A 213 26.14 21.95 5.54
CA ILE A 213 25.39 22.77 4.57
C ILE A 213 24.08 23.28 5.19
N ILE A 214 23.36 22.39 5.88
CA ILE A 214 22.07 22.72 6.49
C ILE A 214 22.25 23.62 7.72
N ASP A 215 23.20 23.33 8.59
CA ASP A 215 23.50 24.16 9.75
C ASP A 215 24.00 25.55 9.34
N GLU A 216 24.70 25.67 8.21
CA GLU A 216 25.08 26.95 7.63
C GLU A 216 23.88 27.72 7.07
N ALA A 217 22.96 27.04 6.39
CA ALA A 217 21.70 27.65 5.92
C ALA A 217 20.76 28.05 7.07
N LEU A 218 20.87 27.41 8.23
CA LEU A 218 20.11 27.71 9.45
C LEU A 218 20.78 28.77 10.34
N LYS A 219 21.97 29.30 9.98
CA LYS A 219 22.61 30.38 10.74
C LYS A 219 21.73 31.63 10.74
N GLY A 220 21.41 32.12 11.94
CA GLY A 220 20.59 33.31 12.14
C GLY A 220 19.08 33.04 12.26
N CYS A 221 18.65 31.79 12.09
CA CYS A 221 17.28 31.38 12.40
C CYS A 221 17.07 31.22 13.91
N GLU A 222 15.84 31.43 14.36
CA GLU A 222 15.43 31.15 15.74
C GLU A 222 15.61 29.65 16.06
N SER A 223 16.07 29.36 17.29
CA SER A 223 16.44 28.00 17.71
C SER A 223 15.29 27.00 17.53
N GLU A 224 14.04 27.42 17.74
CA GLU A 224 12.87 26.55 17.59
C GLU A 224 12.61 26.18 16.13
N ILE A 225 12.83 27.12 15.20
CA ILE A 225 12.68 26.89 13.76
C ILE A 225 13.82 25.99 13.26
N ALA A 226 15.05 26.24 13.70
CA ALA A 226 16.20 25.41 13.36
C ALA A 226 16.01 23.97 13.84
N GLN A 227 15.48 23.77 15.05
CA GLN A 227 15.14 22.45 15.60
C GLN A 227 14.10 21.74 14.72
N LYS A 228 12.98 22.42 14.38
CA LYS A 228 11.92 21.85 13.53
C LYS A 228 12.42 21.45 12.15
N VAL A 229 13.32 22.25 11.54
CA VAL A 229 13.92 21.91 10.24
C VAL A 229 14.84 20.70 10.36
N ARG A 230 15.66 20.61 11.41
CA ARG A 230 16.52 19.45 11.66
C ARG A 230 15.71 18.17 11.87
N GLU A 231 14.65 18.24 12.67
CA GLU A 231 13.72 17.12 12.90
C GLU A 231 13.01 16.69 11.61
N ALA A 232 12.55 17.66 10.79
CA ALA A 232 11.96 17.38 9.49
C ALA A 232 12.93 16.70 8.53
N VAL A 233 14.18 17.18 8.44
CA VAL A 233 15.21 16.56 7.61
C VAL A 233 15.55 15.14 8.08
N LEU A 234 15.68 14.93 9.41
CA LEU A 234 15.92 13.61 9.99
C LEU A 234 14.80 12.62 9.66
N SER A 235 13.54 13.09 9.66
CA SER A 235 12.39 12.25 9.32
C SER A 235 12.34 11.76 7.87
N ILE A 236 13.13 12.36 6.96
CA ILE A 236 13.05 12.12 5.51
C ILE A 236 14.24 11.28 5.01
N GLU A 237 15.38 11.24 5.70
CA GLU A 237 16.62 10.75 5.09
C GLU A 237 16.89 9.24 5.24
N HIS A 238 17.23 8.58 4.12
CA HIS A 238 17.69 7.18 4.05
C HIS A 238 18.95 6.85 4.89
N THR A 239 19.79 7.84 5.22
CA THR A 239 20.99 7.61 6.07
C THR A 239 20.59 7.18 7.49
N SER A 240 19.43 7.65 7.98
CA SER A 240 18.85 7.18 9.23
C SER A 240 18.47 5.70 9.14
N LEU A 241 17.83 5.28 8.04
CA LEU A 241 17.36 3.91 7.84
C LEU A 241 18.50 2.89 7.83
N LYS A 242 19.62 3.23 7.18
CA LYS A 242 20.81 2.37 7.18
C LYS A 242 21.36 2.15 8.59
N LYS A 243 21.51 3.22 9.36
CA LYS A 243 22.03 3.15 10.74
C LYS A 243 21.06 2.40 11.66
N ARG A 244 19.76 2.65 11.50
CA ARG A 244 18.68 1.95 12.22
C ARG A 244 18.70 0.44 11.94
N PHE A 245 18.83 0.05 10.67
CA PHE A 245 19.01 -1.35 10.28
C PHE A 245 20.25 -1.99 10.93
N GLU A 246 21.40 -1.30 10.88
CA GLU A 246 22.65 -1.81 11.46
C GLU A 246 22.55 -1.97 12.99
N ALA A 247 22.08 -0.94 13.68
CA ALA A 247 21.91 -0.93 15.13
C ALA A 247 20.93 -2.04 15.58
N PHE A 248 19.78 -2.14 14.89
CA PHE A 248 18.78 -3.16 15.18
C PHE A 248 19.33 -4.57 15.00
N ALA A 249 20.04 -4.83 13.89
CA ALA A 249 20.65 -6.13 13.66
C ALA A 249 21.68 -6.47 14.75
N LEU A 250 22.58 -5.54 15.09
CA LEU A 250 23.61 -5.74 16.11
C LEU A 250 23.03 -5.98 17.51
N GLU A 251 21.94 -5.31 17.88
CA GLU A 251 21.25 -5.52 19.15
C GLU A 251 20.63 -6.92 19.27
N HIS A 252 20.23 -7.50 18.14
CA HIS A 252 19.54 -8.79 18.05
C HIS A 252 20.46 -9.94 17.62
N VAL A 253 21.78 -9.74 17.65
CA VAL A 253 22.75 -10.83 17.52
C VAL A 253 23.27 -11.21 18.91
N SER A 254 22.84 -12.37 19.39
CA SER A 254 23.27 -12.94 20.66
C SER A 254 24.68 -13.55 20.58
N PRO A 255 25.39 -13.75 21.71
CA PRO A 255 26.74 -14.30 21.70
C PRO A 255 26.85 -15.71 21.08
N SER A 256 25.78 -16.51 21.09
CA SER A 256 25.78 -17.87 20.51
C SER A 256 26.03 -17.86 19.00
N PHE A 257 25.61 -16.78 18.31
CA PHE A 257 25.80 -16.59 16.88
C PHE A 257 27.28 -16.70 16.46
N PHE A 258 28.19 -16.28 17.33
CA PHE A 258 29.64 -16.29 17.07
C PHE A 258 30.36 -17.49 17.70
N ARG A 259 29.61 -18.41 18.32
CA ARG A 259 30.12 -19.55 19.10
C ARG A 259 29.45 -20.83 18.61
N GLU A 260 28.52 -21.39 19.37
CA GLU A 260 27.89 -22.68 19.12
C GLU A 260 27.22 -22.72 17.73
N ASP A 261 26.60 -21.62 17.31
CA ASP A 261 25.93 -21.51 16.01
C ASP A 261 26.92 -21.44 14.82
N ALA A 262 28.22 -21.22 15.09
CA ALA A 262 29.26 -21.08 14.08
C ALA A 262 30.12 -22.35 13.88
N ASP A 263 29.99 -23.38 14.72
CA ASP A 263 30.86 -24.57 14.72
C ASP A 263 30.89 -25.31 13.37
N PHE A 264 29.78 -25.33 12.64
CA PHE A 264 29.64 -26.06 11.37
C PHE A 264 29.62 -25.15 10.13
N VAL A 265 30.06 -23.91 10.29
CA VAL A 265 29.94 -22.86 9.28
C VAL A 265 31.27 -22.56 8.62
N LEU A 266 31.25 -22.39 7.30
CA LEU A 266 32.43 -22.00 6.52
C LEU A 266 32.63 -20.48 6.54
N ASN A 267 33.80 -20.03 7.01
CA ASN A 267 34.20 -18.62 7.10
C ASN A 267 33.14 -17.72 7.80
N PRO A 268 32.76 -18.03 9.04
CA PRO A 268 31.77 -17.25 9.78
C PRO A 268 32.23 -15.79 9.92
N ILE A 269 31.26 -14.86 9.94
CA ILE A 269 31.58 -13.45 10.09
C ILE A 269 32.10 -13.13 11.49
N ALA A 270 33.21 -12.41 11.57
CA ALA A 270 33.73 -11.93 12.85
C ALA A 270 32.86 -10.78 13.38
N ARG A 271 32.71 -10.70 14.71
CA ARG A 271 31.92 -9.65 15.37
C ARG A 271 32.34 -8.23 14.99
N LEU A 272 33.64 -7.99 14.84
CA LEU A 272 34.19 -6.67 14.47
C LEU A 272 33.97 -6.31 12.99
N ASP A 273 33.78 -7.31 12.12
CA ASP A 273 33.53 -7.12 10.69
C ASP A 273 32.05 -6.98 10.35
N LEU A 274 31.16 -7.43 11.25
CA LEU A 274 29.71 -7.43 11.06
C LEU A 274 29.11 -6.03 10.75
N PRO A 275 29.49 -4.94 11.46
CA PRO A 275 29.00 -3.60 11.13
C PRO A 275 29.27 -3.19 9.68
N THR A 276 30.51 -3.44 9.20
CA THR A 276 30.91 -3.14 7.82
C THR A 276 30.12 -3.97 6.82
N ALA A 277 29.93 -5.27 7.10
CA ALA A 277 29.20 -6.15 6.19
C ALA A 277 27.69 -5.83 6.14
N LEU A 278 27.07 -5.44 7.25
CA LEU A 278 25.69 -4.93 7.31
C LEU A 278 25.55 -3.65 6.47
N THR A 279 26.50 -2.72 6.64
CA THR A 279 26.58 -1.51 5.83
C THR A 279 26.61 -1.83 4.34
N ASN A 280 27.43 -2.80 3.93
CA ASN A 280 27.55 -3.22 2.54
C ASN A 280 26.26 -3.88 2.03
N ALA A 281 25.65 -4.76 2.82
CA ALA A 281 24.40 -5.43 2.47
C ALA A 281 23.25 -4.44 2.24
N TYR A 282 23.09 -3.45 3.13
CA TYR A 282 22.10 -2.39 2.98
C TYR A 282 22.32 -1.55 1.71
N GLN A 283 23.57 -1.17 1.44
CA GLN A 283 23.91 -0.42 0.23
C GLN A 283 23.64 -1.21 -1.04
N ALA A 284 23.94 -2.51 -1.05
CA ALA A 284 23.64 -3.41 -2.16
C ALA A 284 22.13 -3.44 -2.43
N ARG A 285 21.33 -3.66 -1.38
CA ARG A 285 19.86 -3.62 -1.46
C ARG A 285 19.34 -2.28 -1.99
N SER A 286 19.80 -1.16 -1.43
CA SER A 286 19.38 0.18 -1.84
C SER A 286 19.71 0.46 -3.31
N LYS A 287 20.92 0.12 -3.75
CA LYS A 287 21.34 0.28 -5.15
C LYS A 287 20.54 -0.60 -6.11
N TYR A 288 20.18 -1.82 -5.72
CA TYR A 288 19.34 -2.68 -6.55
C TYR A 288 17.91 -2.13 -6.65
N VAL A 289 17.29 -1.73 -5.54
CA VAL A 289 15.90 -1.21 -5.54
C VAL A 289 15.76 0.10 -6.30
N HIS A 290 16.72 1.03 -6.15
CA HIS A 290 16.60 2.37 -6.75
C HIS A 290 17.20 2.47 -8.15
N ASN A 291 18.24 1.69 -8.46
CA ASN A 291 19.02 1.82 -9.69
C ASN A 291 19.17 0.50 -10.46
N LEU A 292 18.58 -0.62 -10.00
CA LEU A 292 18.71 -1.95 -10.58
C LEU A 292 20.18 -2.39 -10.78
N ILE A 293 21.08 -1.90 -9.93
CA ILE A 293 22.49 -2.24 -9.98
C ILE A 293 22.68 -3.67 -9.45
N LYS A 294 23.29 -4.52 -10.26
CA LYS A 294 23.59 -5.91 -9.90
C LYS A 294 24.57 -6.01 -8.73
N LEU A 295 24.44 -7.09 -7.97
CA LEU A 295 25.37 -7.40 -6.91
C LEU A 295 26.77 -7.73 -7.45
N PRO A 296 27.84 -7.50 -6.66
CA PRO A 296 29.17 -7.98 -7.00
C PRO A 296 29.18 -9.47 -7.31
N LYS A 297 29.75 -9.86 -8.45
CA LYS A 297 29.76 -11.27 -8.93
C LYS A 297 30.39 -12.21 -7.91
N GLN A 298 31.35 -11.75 -7.11
CA GLN A 298 32.03 -12.54 -6.08
C GLN A 298 31.04 -13.15 -5.08
N LEU A 299 29.91 -12.48 -4.79
CA LEU A 299 28.88 -12.98 -3.88
C LEU A 299 28.18 -14.22 -4.41
N SER A 300 27.98 -14.34 -5.72
CA SER A 300 27.33 -15.51 -6.32
C SER A 300 28.27 -16.71 -6.43
N HIS A 301 29.58 -16.50 -6.32
CA HIS A 301 30.58 -17.56 -6.45
C HIS A 301 30.93 -18.23 -5.12
N ALA A 302 30.67 -17.57 -3.99
CA ALA A 302 30.97 -18.06 -2.66
C ALA A 302 30.05 -19.24 -2.26
N GLN A 303 30.53 -20.47 -2.45
CA GLN A 303 29.80 -21.68 -2.13
C GLN A 303 29.86 -21.95 -0.62
N TYR A 304 28.71 -21.97 0.06
CA TYR A 304 28.54 -22.23 1.50
C TYR A 304 29.29 -21.31 2.49
N SER A 305 30.16 -20.44 1.99
CA SER A 305 30.90 -19.46 2.80
C SER A 305 29.96 -18.36 3.24
N GLU A 306 29.98 -17.94 4.51
CA GLU A 306 29.16 -16.82 4.98
C GLU A 306 29.70 -15.46 4.56
N THR A 307 31.02 -15.37 4.42
CA THR A 307 31.69 -14.14 4.05
C THR A 307 32.50 -14.30 2.78
N CYS A 308 32.68 -13.19 2.07
CA CYS A 308 33.70 -13.05 1.04
C CYS A 308 34.39 -11.69 1.17
N LEU A 309 35.55 -11.55 0.54
CA LEU A 309 36.30 -10.30 0.47
C LEU A 309 36.09 -9.65 -0.90
N ILE A 310 35.65 -8.39 -0.89
CA ILE A 310 35.48 -7.56 -2.08
C ILE A 310 36.08 -6.20 -1.76
N GLU A 311 37.07 -5.77 -2.54
CA GLU A 311 37.77 -4.49 -2.33
C GLU A 311 38.26 -4.33 -0.88
N GLU A 312 38.92 -5.38 -0.35
CA GLU A 312 39.45 -5.45 1.02
C GLU A 312 38.41 -5.36 2.15
N LYS A 313 37.12 -5.31 1.83
CA LYS A 313 36.03 -5.30 2.81
C LYS A 313 35.36 -6.67 2.89
N LYS A 314 34.93 -7.03 4.09
CA LYS A 314 34.09 -8.22 4.33
C LYS A 314 32.66 -7.94 3.89
N TRP A 315 32.10 -8.90 3.15
CA TRP A 315 30.71 -8.91 2.72
C TRP A 315 30.02 -10.18 3.19
N LEU A 316 28.73 -10.07 3.49
CA LEU A 316 27.85 -11.22 3.72
C LEU A 316 27.41 -11.80 2.37
N THR A 317 27.60 -13.10 2.19
CA THR A 317 27.02 -13.88 1.09
C THR A 317 25.55 -14.19 1.37
N LEU A 318 24.85 -14.89 0.47
CA LEU A 318 23.48 -15.36 0.76
C LEU A 318 23.43 -16.30 1.96
N GLN A 319 24.40 -17.21 2.13
CA GLN A 319 24.47 -18.09 3.30
C GLN A 319 24.64 -17.30 4.60
N GLY A 320 25.57 -16.33 4.60
CA GLY A 320 25.82 -15.52 5.80
C GLY A 320 24.64 -14.62 6.14
N LEU A 321 24.04 -14.00 5.12
CA LEU A 321 22.88 -13.13 5.29
C LEU A 321 21.63 -13.90 5.70
N SER A 322 21.40 -15.11 5.18
CA SER A 322 20.26 -15.94 5.59
C SER A 322 20.40 -16.39 7.04
N ARG A 323 21.59 -16.86 7.46
CA ARG A 323 21.85 -17.20 8.86
C ARG A 323 21.63 -16.00 9.77
N LEU A 324 22.19 -14.85 9.42
CA LEU A 324 22.05 -13.61 10.19
C LEU A 324 20.59 -13.17 10.30
N ALA A 325 19.86 -13.11 9.18
CA ALA A 325 18.46 -12.70 9.17
C ALA A 325 17.59 -13.64 10.01
N ARG A 326 17.77 -14.95 9.86
CA ARG A 326 17.08 -15.95 10.67
C ARG A 326 17.36 -15.73 12.16
N HIS A 327 18.62 -15.53 12.53
CA HIS A 327 19.04 -15.30 13.92
C HIS A 327 18.39 -14.05 14.51
N VAL A 328 18.49 -12.93 13.80
CA VAL A 328 17.92 -11.64 14.23
C VAL A 328 16.41 -11.71 14.42
N ILE A 329 15.69 -12.33 13.49
CA ILE A 329 14.24 -12.50 13.60
C ILE A 329 13.88 -13.37 14.81
N ILE A 330 14.60 -14.47 15.02
CA ILE A 330 14.36 -15.39 16.15
C ILE A 330 14.62 -14.68 17.48
N GLU A 331 15.77 -14.04 17.63
CA GLU A 331 16.15 -13.30 18.84
C GLU A 331 15.17 -12.16 19.12
N PHE A 332 14.77 -11.40 18.09
CA PHE A 332 13.77 -10.35 18.24
C PHE A 332 12.48 -10.88 18.85
N VAL A 333 11.93 -11.97 18.29
CA VAL A 333 10.70 -12.61 18.79
C VAL A 333 10.86 -13.07 20.23
N MET A 334 11.94 -13.78 20.53
CA MET A 334 12.15 -14.38 21.86
C MET A 334 12.38 -13.34 22.96
N LYS A 335 12.84 -12.13 22.62
CA LYS A 335 12.97 -11.00 23.56
C LYS A 335 11.65 -10.28 23.86
N GLN A 336 10.62 -10.44 23.01
CA GLN A 336 9.35 -9.74 23.20
C GLN A 336 8.52 -10.34 24.34
N LYS A 337 7.68 -9.50 24.94
CA LYS A 337 6.69 -9.94 25.93
C LYS A 337 5.48 -10.57 25.24
N THR A 338 4.90 -11.57 25.88
CA THR A 338 3.66 -12.21 25.44
C THR A 338 2.47 -11.71 26.26
N ILE A 339 1.31 -11.65 25.60
CA ILE A 339 0.01 -11.30 26.17
C ILE A 339 -0.95 -12.46 25.89
N GLU A 340 -1.73 -12.88 26.88
CA GLU A 340 -2.67 -14.00 26.72
C GLU A 340 -3.95 -13.60 25.98
N LYS A 341 -4.53 -12.45 26.34
CA LYS A 341 -5.76 -11.90 25.73
C LYS A 341 -5.59 -10.43 25.37
N GLU A 342 -6.00 -10.07 24.16
CA GLU A 342 -5.87 -8.72 23.61
C GLU A 342 -7.09 -8.43 22.71
N PRO A 343 -8.23 -8.01 23.28
CA PRO A 343 -9.43 -7.72 22.50
C PRO A 343 -9.12 -6.64 21.43
N TYR A 344 -9.35 -6.98 20.16
CA TYR A 344 -8.96 -6.13 19.03
C TYR A 344 -9.97 -6.30 17.88
N ASP A 345 -10.37 -5.20 17.23
CA ASP A 345 -11.25 -5.28 16.06
C ASP A 345 -10.45 -5.68 14.82
N TYR A 346 -10.47 -6.97 14.52
CA TYR A 346 -9.84 -7.55 13.33
C TYR A 346 -10.81 -7.74 12.16
N TYR A 347 -11.99 -7.09 12.15
CA TYR A 347 -13.01 -7.32 11.12
C TYR A 347 -12.44 -7.18 9.70
N LEU A 348 -11.72 -6.09 9.42
CA LEU A 348 -11.10 -5.85 8.11
C LEU A 348 -9.88 -6.73 7.79
N GLU A 349 -9.37 -7.48 8.77
CA GLU A 349 -8.22 -8.39 8.59
C GLU A 349 -8.63 -9.82 8.25
N ARG A 350 -9.94 -10.10 8.26
CA ARG A 350 -10.49 -11.41 7.88
C ARG A 350 -10.23 -11.68 6.39
N SER A 351 -9.87 -12.92 6.10
CA SER A 351 -9.74 -13.41 4.72
C SER A 351 -11.03 -13.15 3.93
N ASN A 352 -10.90 -12.73 2.67
CA ASN A 352 -12.01 -12.55 1.71
C ASN A 352 -12.99 -11.40 1.99
N ILE A 353 -12.63 -10.41 2.83
CA ILE A 353 -13.41 -9.18 2.95
C ILE A 353 -12.90 -8.13 1.98
N LEU A 354 -13.78 -7.62 1.12
CA LEU A 354 -13.51 -6.50 0.23
C LEU A 354 -14.29 -5.27 0.73
N GLN A 355 -13.57 -4.18 0.99
CA GLN A 355 -14.21 -2.90 1.22
C GLN A 355 -14.54 -2.25 -0.13
N VAL A 356 -15.83 -2.10 -0.41
CA VAL A 356 -16.32 -1.35 -1.57
C VAL A 356 -16.96 -0.05 -1.10
N HIS A 357 -16.75 1.03 -1.85
CA HIS A 357 -17.49 2.26 -1.62
C HIS A 357 -18.92 2.10 -2.15
N LEU A 358 -19.91 2.45 -1.33
CA LEU A 358 -21.29 2.52 -1.78
C LEU A 358 -21.41 3.57 -2.90
N ALA A 359 -22.16 3.21 -3.93
CA ALA A 359 -22.44 4.13 -5.02
C ALA A 359 -23.15 5.40 -4.49
N PRO A 360 -22.87 6.59 -5.07
CA PRO A 360 -23.40 7.87 -4.61
C PRO A 360 -24.87 7.89 -4.21
N GLN A 361 -25.73 7.22 -4.99
CA GLN A 361 -27.18 7.23 -4.81
C GLN A 361 -27.65 6.70 -3.45
N TYR A 362 -26.84 5.93 -2.74
CA TYR A 362 -27.22 5.35 -1.45
C TYR A 362 -26.95 6.26 -0.25
N TRP A 363 -26.12 7.30 -0.39
CA TRP A 363 -25.65 8.10 0.75
C TRP A 363 -25.61 9.61 0.48
N ILE A 364 -25.63 10.06 -0.78
CA ILE A 364 -25.48 11.48 -1.12
C ILE A 364 -26.64 12.34 -0.57
N ALA A 365 -27.83 11.76 -0.41
CA ALA A 365 -29.01 12.41 0.17
C ALA A 365 -29.03 12.45 1.71
N GLU A 366 -28.10 11.78 2.40
CA GLU A 366 -28.02 11.84 3.87
C GLU A 366 -27.57 13.23 4.34
N ILE A 367 -28.19 13.75 5.40
CA ILE A 367 -27.81 15.04 5.98
C ILE A 367 -26.51 14.86 6.77
N ASP A 368 -25.39 15.22 6.16
CA ASP A 368 -24.05 15.20 6.74
C ASP A 368 -23.40 16.56 6.50
N PHE A 369 -22.90 17.19 7.57
CA PHE A 369 -22.17 18.45 7.56
C PHE A 369 -20.83 18.35 8.31
N THR A 370 -20.31 17.13 8.45
CA THR A 370 -18.96 16.91 8.97
C THR A 370 -17.91 17.50 8.02
N VAL A 371 -16.70 17.72 8.53
CA VAL A 371 -15.62 18.34 7.75
C VAL A 371 -15.29 17.49 6.52
N GLY A 372 -15.39 18.08 5.34
CA GLY A 372 -15.18 17.41 4.05
C GLY A 372 -16.45 16.84 3.41
N ALA A 373 -17.59 16.85 4.10
CA ALA A 373 -18.85 16.34 3.57
C ALA A 373 -19.31 17.09 2.30
N GLY A 374 -19.09 18.41 2.24
CA GLY A 374 -19.48 19.22 1.09
C GLY A 374 -18.71 18.84 -0.17
N ILE A 375 -17.41 18.59 -0.03
CA ILE A 375 -16.57 18.11 -1.13
C ILE A 375 -17.03 16.73 -1.59
N ARG A 376 -17.23 15.78 -0.64
CA ARG A 376 -17.69 14.43 -0.98
C ARG A 376 -19.00 14.46 -1.76
N LYS A 377 -19.98 15.25 -1.31
CA LYS A 377 -21.28 15.36 -1.96
C LYS A 377 -21.19 16.06 -3.32
N LEU A 378 -20.41 17.13 -3.45
CA LEU A 378 -20.18 17.76 -4.75
C LEU A 378 -19.56 16.77 -5.74
N VAL A 379 -18.49 16.08 -5.37
CA VAL A 379 -17.83 15.09 -6.24
C VAL A 379 -18.80 13.97 -6.64
N ALA A 380 -19.53 13.41 -5.67
CA ALA A 380 -20.49 12.34 -5.91
C ALA A 380 -21.61 12.78 -6.87
N PHE A 381 -22.10 14.01 -6.72
CA PHE A 381 -23.08 14.58 -7.63
C PHE A 381 -22.51 14.79 -9.04
N LEU A 382 -21.27 15.26 -9.17
CA LEU A 382 -20.62 15.41 -10.47
C LEU A 382 -20.49 14.08 -11.21
N PHE A 383 -20.23 12.97 -10.51
CA PHE A 383 -20.24 11.63 -11.14
C PHE A 383 -21.64 11.23 -11.64
N GLN A 384 -22.68 11.42 -10.84
CA GLN A 384 -24.06 11.17 -11.30
C GLN A 384 -24.43 12.04 -12.51
N LEU A 385 -24.03 13.32 -12.48
CA LEU A 385 -24.26 14.26 -13.58
C LEU A 385 -23.52 13.83 -14.85
N LYS A 386 -22.27 13.39 -14.74
CA LYS A 386 -21.50 12.84 -15.88
C LYS A 386 -22.25 11.68 -16.53
N ASP A 387 -22.78 10.75 -15.73
CA ASP A 387 -23.46 9.56 -16.25
C ASP A 387 -24.76 9.94 -16.96
N CYS A 388 -25.52 10.90 -16.42
CA CYS A 388 -26.70 11.45 -17.07
C CYS A 388 -26.37 12.18 -18.40
N LEU A 389 -25.31 12.99 -18.42
CA LEU A 389 -24.91 13.74 -19.63
C LEU A 389 -24.36 12.84 -20.73
N ASN A 390 -23.81 11.67 -20.39
CA ASN A 390 -23.37 10.66 -21.34
C ASN A 390 -24.49 9.70 -21.78
N SER A 391 -25.75 9.97 -21.40
CA SER A 391 -26.91 9.14 -21.73
C SER A 391 -26.72 7.67 -21.36
N ILE A 392 -26.06 7.40 -20.23
CA ILE A 392 -25.90 6.02 -19.73
C ILE A 392 -27.31 5.49 -19.36
N PRO A 393 -27.68 4.26 -19.78
CA PRO A 393 -28.98 3.71 -19.47
C PRO A 393 -29.27 3.71 -17.96
N ASN A 394 -30.45 4.18 -17.57
CA ASN A 394 -30.92 4.30 -16.18
C ASN A 394 -30.10 5.26 -15.28
N ALA A 395 -29.21 6.08 -15.83
CA ALA A 395 -28.52 7.09 -15.04
C ALA A 395 -29.50 8.16 -14.56
N SER A 396 -29.52 8.40 -13.25
CA SER A 396 -30.31 9.45 -12.63
C SER A 396 -29.50 10.18 -11.56
N VAL A 397 -29.87 11.43 -11.36
CA VAL A 397 -29.35 12.26 -10.27
C VAL A 397 -30.23 12.05 -9.04
N THR A 398 -29.62 11.83 -7.88
CA THR A 398 -30.36 11.71 -6.61
C THR A 398 -30.95 13.06 -6.19
N ASP A 399 -32.16 13.06 -5.64
CA ASP A 399 -32.77 14.29 -5.10
C ASP A 399 -32.03 14.77 -3.85
N LEU A 400 -31.42 15.94 -3.94
CA LEU A 400 -30.66 16.59 -2.87
C LEU A 400 -31.43 17.74 -2.21
N THR A 401 -32.71 17.93 -2.54
CA THR A 401 -33.57 19.00 -2.00
C THR A 401 -33.41 19.18 -0.50
N ASN A 402 -33.63 18.11 0.28
CA ASN A 402 -33.60 18.17 1.74
C ASN A 402 -32.23 18.56 2.29
N VAL A 403 -31.15 18.03 1.71
CA VAL A 403 -29.76 18.36 2.09
C VAL A 403 -29.45 19.82 1.80
N LEU A 404 -29.90 20.32 0.65
CA LEU A 404 -29.65 21.70 0.23
C LEU A 404 -30.50 22.71 1.00
N ASP A 405 -31.74 22.38 1.36
CA ASP A 405 -32.58 23.21 2.24
C ASP A 405 -31.98 23.32 3.65
N GLU A 406 -31.50 22.22 4.22
CA GLU A 406 -30.75 22.22 5.49
C GLU A 406 -29.48 23.06 5.38
N PHE A 407 -28.75 22.96 4.27
CA PHE A 407 -27.54 23.74 4.02
C PHE A 407 -27.81 25.25 4.04
N GLU A 408 -28.92 25.72 3.47
CA GLU A 408 -29.28 27.15 3.49
C GLU A 408 -29.34 27.72 4.91
N SER A 409 -29.84 26.91 5.87
CA SER A 409 -29.96 27.30 7.27
C SER A 409 -28.62 27.23 8.03
N LYS A 410 -27.71 26.35 7.62
CA LYS A 410 -26.45 26.05 8.34
C LYS A 410 -25.20 26.69 7.74
N ILE A 411 -25.32 27.34 6.59
CA ILE A 411 -24.19 27.90 5.82
C ILE A 411 -23.19 28.73 6.65
N ASP A 412 -23.62 29.43 7.69
CA ASP A 412 -22.75 30.27 8.52
C ASP A 412 -21.99 29.52 9.62
N THR A 413 -22.39 28.28 9.91
CA THR A 413 -21.71 27.39 10.86
C THR A 413 -20.67 26.48 10.21
N LEU A 414 -20.67 26.38 8.88
CA LEU A 414 -19.78 25.48 8.14
C LEU A 414 -18.38 26.06 7.95
N LYS A 415 -17.38 25.16 7.93
CA LYS A 415 -16.02 25.53 7.54
C LYS A 415 -15.99 26.05 6.11
N GLN A 416 -15.06 26.97 5.85
CA GLN A 416 -14.97 27.66 4.56
C GLN A 416 -14.82 26.70 3.37
N VAL A 417 -14.08 25.60 3.53
CA VAL A 417 -13.87 24.59 2.48
C VAL A 417 -15.18 23.91 2.07
N ASP A 418 -15.94 23.39 3.04
CA ASP A 418 -17.24 22.77 2.77
C ASP A 418 -18.26 23.78 2.27
N LYS A 419 -18.20 25.03 2.76
CA LYS A 419 -19.09 26.12 2.34
C LYS A 419 -19.01 26.40 0.84
N HIS A 420 -17.82 26.43 0.25
CA HIS A 420 -17.68 26.65 -1.19
C HIS A 420 -18.19 25.43 -1.99
N ALA A 421 -17.86 24.22 -1.55
CA ALA A 421 -18.29 23.00 -2.22
C ALA A 421 -19.81 22.83 -2.21
N TYR A 422 -20.47 23.08 -1.07
CA TYR A 422 -21.94 23.07 -1.00
C TYR A 422 -22.57 24.19 -1.83
N LEU A 423 -21.98 25.39 -1.87
CA LEU A 423 -22.48 26.45 -2.74
C LEU A 423 -22.39 26.07 -4.22
N ALA A 424 -21.28 25.45 -4.66
CA ALA A 424 -21.17 24.96 -6.03
C ALA A 424 -22.18 23.86 -6.32
N LEU A 425 -22.32 22.88 -5.41
CA LEU A 425 -23.32 21.83 -5.52
C LEU A 425 -24.73 22.41 -5.65
N TYR A 426 -25.09 23.36 -4.78
CA TYR A 426 -26.38 24.05 -4.79
C TYR A 426 -26.65 24.71 -6.15
N ILE A 427 -25.66 25.46 -6.66
CA ILE A 427 -25.78 26.17 -7.93
C ILE A 427 -25.95 25.17 -9.10
N ILE A 428 -25.11 24.14 -9.19
CA ILE A 428 -25.15 23.20 -10.30
C ILE A 428 -26.46 22.38 -10.24
N TYR A 429 -26.84 21.88 -9.06
CA TYR A 429 -28.05 21.10 -8.85
C TYR A 429 -29.31 21.83 -9.30
N TYR A 430 -29.54 23.04 -8.81
CA TYR A 430 -30.75 23.81 -9.12
C TYR A 430 -30.77 24.35 -10.56
N ASN A 431 -29.60 24.52 -11.21
CA ASN A 431 -29.57 24.84 -12.63
C ASN A 431 -29.85 23.61 -13.49
N TYR A 432 -29.37 22.42 -13.11
CA TYR A 432 -29.65 21.17 -13.82
C TYR A 432 -31.14 20.81 -13.78
N LEU A 433 -31.79 20.98 -12.63
CA LEU A 433 -33.22 20.67 -12.44
C LEU A 433 -34.19 21.80 -12.82
N LYS A 434 -33.71 22.88 -13.44
CA LYS A 434 -34.49 24.10 -13.71
C LYS A 434 -35.79 23.83 -14.49
N ASP A 435 -35.76 22.83 -15.37
CA ASP A 435 -36.85 22.46 -16.26
C ASP A 435 -37.73 21.31 -15.71
N THR A 436 -37.32 20.69 -14.59
CA THR A 436 -38.00 19.54 -13.97
C THR A 436 -38.95 19.95 -12.85
N TYR A 437 -38.81 21.16 -12.29
CA TYR A 437 -39.72 21.68 -11.26
C TYR A 437 -41.01 22.19 -11.90
N GLU A 438 -42.02 21.33 -11.96
CA GLU A 438 -43.28 21.63 -12.64
C GLU A 438 -44.08 22.79 -12.03
N ASN A 439 -44.02 23.15 -10.73
CA ASN A 439 -44.86 24.26 -10.23
C ASN A 439 -44.55 24.78 -8.80
N GLU A 440 -43.36 25.34 -8.53
CA GLU A 440 -43.15 26.13 -7.29
C GLU A 440 -42.48 27.48 -7.60
N LYS A 441 -43.28 28.48 -7.97
CA LYS A 441 -42.81 29.88 -8.15
C LYS A 441 -42.07 30.38 -6.91
N GLU A 442 -42.53 30.02 -5.72
CA GLU A 442 -41.92 30.39 -4.44
C GLU A 442 -40.52 29.79 -4.28
N ARG A 443 -40.33 28.52 -4.64
CA ARG A 443 -39.03 27.86 -4.57
C ARG A 443 -38.04 28.45 -5.56
N LYS A 444 -38.46 28.73 -6.80
CA LYS A 444 -37.63 29.43 -7.79
C LYS A 444 -37.18 30.80 -7.27
N GLN A 445 -38.07 31.55 -6.61
CA GLN A 445 -37.73 32.84 -6.00
C GLN A 445 -36.76 32.69 -4.81
N LYS A 446 -36.99 31.71 -3.93
CA LYS A 446 -36.13 31.38 -2.78
C LYS A 446 -34.70 31.05 -3.24
N VAL A 447 -34.57 30.12 -4.18
CA VAL A 447 -33.29 29.70 -4.79
C VAL A 447 -32.59 30.89 -5.44
N HIS A 448 -33.30 31.69 -6.23
CA HIS A 448 -32.72 32.85 -6.88
C HIS A 448 -32.20 33.89 -5.89
N LYS A 449 -32.96 34.16 -4.81
CA LYS A 449 -32.54 35.08 -3.74
C LYS A 449 -31.30 34.55 -3.01
N PHE A 450 -31.25 33.25 -2.73
CA PHE A 450 -30.12 32.61 -2.08
C PHE A 450 -28.85 32.65 -2.96
N MET A 451 -28.96 32.27 -4.24
CA MET A 451 -27.86 32.35 -5.20
C MET A 451 -27.34 33.78 -5.33
N LYS A 452 -28.21 34.78 -5.45
CA LYS A 452 -27.82 36.20 -5.56
C LYS A 452 -27.06 36.69 -4.31
N LYS A 453 -27.48 36.26 -3.11
CA LYS A 453 -26.80 36.58 -1.84
C LYS A 453 -25.37 36.05 -1.79
N HIS A 454 -25.11 34.88 -2.38
CA HIS A 454 -23.82 34.18 -2.29
C HIS A 454 -23.00 34.19 -3.58
N GLN A 455 -23.50 34.81 -4.66
CA GLN A 455 -22.89 34.86 -5.98
C GLN A 455 -21.42 35.28 -5.95
N LYS A 456 -21.09 36.36 -5.22
CA LYS A 456 -19.70 36.89 -5.13
C LYS A 456 -18.68 35.85 -4.62
N LYS A 457 -19.10 34.84 -3.86
CA LYS A 457 -18.19 33.81 -3.32
C LYS A 457 -17.73 32.82 -4.38
N ILE A 458 -18.51 32.64 -5.44
CA ILE A 458 -18.22 31.73 -6.55
C ILE A 458 -17.78 32.50 -7.81
N SER A 459 -18.22 33.76 -7.94
CA SER A 459 -17.78 34.64 -9.02
C SER A 459 -16.34 35.15 -8.87
N ASN A 460 -15.72 35.05 -7.70
CA ASN A 460 -14.29 35.32 -7.54
C ASN A 460 -13.46 34.10 -8.00
N PRO A 461 -12.20 34.30 -8.44
CA PRO A 461 -11.31 33.20 -8.81
C PRO A 461 -11.19 32.14 -7.69
N CYS A 462 -11.76 30.96 -7.93
CA CYS A 462 -11.72 29.80 -7.04
C CYS A 462 -11.99 28.50 -7.83
N ILE A 463 -11.62 27.34 -7.27
CA ILE A 463 -11.77 26.05 -7.95
C ILE A 463 -13.25 25.72 -8.16
N GLU A 464 -14.07 25.92 -7.13
CA GLU A 464 -15.52 25.70 -7.18
C GLU A 464 -16.20 26.60 -8.22
N GLY A 465 -15.73 27.85 -8.34
CA GLY A 465 -16.15 28.79 -9.37
C GLY A 465 -15.78 28.33 -10.77
N LEU A 466 -14.58 27.77 -10.95
CA LEU A 466 -14.16 27.20 -12.22
C LEU A 466 -15.12 26.09 -12.65
N ILE A 467 -15.38 25.13 -11.76
CA ILE A 467 -16.31 24.00 -12.01
C ILE A 467 -17.71 24.51 -12.36
N VAL A 468 -18.25 25.45 -11.59
CA VAL A 468 -19.58 26.03 -11.82
C VAL A 468 -19.65 26.72 -13.18
N ASN A 469 -18.66 27.57 -13.51
CA ASN A 469 -18.66 28.32 -14.76
C ASN A 469 -18.51 27.41 -15.98
N THR A 470 -17.70 26.35 -15.88
CA THR A 470 -17.55 25.36 -16.95
C THR A 470 -18.84 24.58 -17.17
N LEU A 471 -19.44 24.01 -16.11
CA LEU A 471 -20.65 23.19 -16.25
C LEU A 471 -21.88 23.97 -16.69
N LEU A 472 -22.01 25.22 -16.23
CA LEU A 472 -23.14 26.09 -16.57
C LEU A 472 -22.89 26.95 -17.82
N ARG A 473 -21.75 26.79 -18.50
CA ARG A 473 -21.38 27.55 -19.71
C ARG A 473 -21.41 29.07 -19.49
N LEU A 474 -21.04 29.50 -18.29
CA LEU A 474 -21.01 30.91 -17.95
C LEU A 474 -19.69 31.51 -18.45
N GLN A 475 -19.77 32.71 -19.03
CA GLN A 475 -18.58 33.45 -19.41
C GLN A 475 -17.78 33.83 -18.16
N ILE A 476 -16.58 33.25 -18.02
CA ILE A 476 -15.66 33.57 -16.93
C ILE A 476 -15.20 35.03 -17.10
N GLN A 477 -15.51 35.86 -16.10
CA GLN A 477 -15.17 37.28 -16.05
C GLN A 477 -13.77 37.56 -15.46
N TRP A 478 -13.04 36.51 -15.08
CA TRP A 478 -11.68 36.63 -14.54
C TRP A 478 -10.70 37.00 -15.63
N ASP A 479 -9.54 37.53 -15.26
CA ASP A 479 -8.43 37.63 -16.19
C ASP A 479 -8.05 36.24 -16.75
N ILE A 480 -7.55 36.17 -17.99
CA ILE A 480 -7.17 34.88 -18.60
C ILE A 480 -6.04 34.23 -17.78
N LYS A 481 -5.09 35.01 -17.25
CA LYS A 481 -4.00 34.49 -16.41
C LYS A 481 -4.50 33.96 -15.08
N ASP A 482 -5.51 34.59 -14.50
CA ASP A 482 -6.15 34.06 -13.29
C ASP A 482 -6.87 32.74 -13.59
N HIS A 483 -7.58 32.65 -14.73
CA HIS A 483 -8.20 31.39 -15.14
C HIS A 483 -7.15 30.26 -15.30
N GLU A 484 -6.06 30.52 -16.02
CA GLU A 484 -4.95 29.57 -16.18
C GLU A 484 -4.34 29.17 -14.81
N LYS A 485 -4.07 30.15 -13.95
CA LYS A 485 -3.52 29.92 -12.61
C LYS A 485 -4.39 28.97 -11.79
N TYR A 486 -5.71 29.17 -11.78
CA TYR A 486 -6.62 28.33 -10.99
C TYR A 486 -6.83 26.95 -11.63
N LEU A 487 -6.76 26.83 -12.96
CA LEU A 487 -6.76 25.53 -13.64
C LEU A 487 -5.50 24.72 -13.27
N ILE A 488 -4.31 25.34 -13.33
CA ILE A 488 -3.05 24.69 -12.93
C ILE A 488 -3.08 24.32 -11.44
N GLN A 489 -3.59 25.22 -10.58
CA GLN A 489 -3.71 24.95 -9.15
C GLN A 489 -4.64 23.77 -8.89
N TYR A 490 -5.75 23.65 -9.62
CA TYR A 490 -6.65 22.51 -9.54
C TYR A 490 -5.91 21.19 -9.81
N PHE A 491 -5.20 21.07 -10.94
CA PHE A 491 -4.47 19.84 -11.28
C PHE A 491 -3.35 19.50 -10.29
N LYS A 492 -2.72 20.51 -9.67
CA LYS A 492 -1.71 20.29 -8.61
C LYS A 492 -2.31 19.83 -7.27
N ASP A 493 -3.55 20.20 -6.98
CA ASP A 493 -4.18 19.98 -5.68
C ASP A 493 -5.21 18.84 -5.66
N ARG A 494 -5.78 18.43 -6.80
CA ARG A 494 -6.95 17.53 -6.87
C ARG A 494 -6.79 16.18 -6.15
N ASP A 495 -5.54 15.71 -5.97
CA ASP A 495 -5.22 14.44 -5.29
C ASP A 495 -4.90 14.59 -3.80
N LYS A 496 -4.90 15.82 -3.29
CA LYS A 496 -4.67 16.10 -1.86
C LYS A 496 -5.94 15.84 -1.06
N LYS A 497 -5.76 15.54 0.23
CA LYS A 497 -6.86 15.35 1.18
C LYS A 497 -7.77 16.58 1.21
N LEU A 498 -9.09 16.36 1.18
CA LEU A 498 -10.12 17.43 1.16
C LEU A 498 -10.01 18.38 -0.04
N LYS A 499 -9.77 17.83 -1.24
CA LYS A 499 -9.85 18.56 -2.51
C LYS A 499 -10.85 17.89 -3.46
N ILE A 500 -11.37 18.68 -4.38
CA ILE A 500 -12.36 18.23 -5.36
C ILE A 500 -11.61 17.55 -6.50
N ARG A 501 -12.03 16.33 -6.85
CA ARG A 501 -11.62 15.65 -8.07
C ARG A 501 -12.86 15.47 -8.95
N CYS A 502 -12.96 16.31 -9.96
CA CYS A 502 -14.01 16.23 -10.96
C CYS A 502 -13.82 14.97 -11.84
N PRO A 503 -14.90 14.46 -12.42
CA PRO A 503 -14.78 13.53 -13.54
C PRO A 503 -13.91 14.10 -14.66
N ASP A 504 -13.06 13.26 -15.22
CA ASP A 504 -12.12 13.51 -16.33
C ASP A 504 -12.72 14.30 -17.51
N ILE A 505 -13.98 14.04 -17.84
CA ILE A 505 -14.71 14.76 -18.89
C ILE A 505 -14.95 16.23 -18.53
N PHE A 506 -15.28 16.54 -17.28
CA PHE A 506 -15.44 17.92 -16.81
C PHE A 506 -14.10 18.62 -16.65
N GLU A 507 -13.05 17.87 -16.29
CA GLU A 507 -11.68 18.41 -16.29
C GLU A 507 -11.24 18.82 -17.70
N SER A 508 -11.56 18.00 -18.69
CA SER A 508 -11.29 18.32 -20.10
C SER A 508 -12.12 19.51 -20.58
N ALA A 509 -13.37 19.63 -20.11
CA ALA A 509 -14.19 20.81 -20.38
C ALA A 509 -13.57 22.09 -19.77
N MET A 510 -13.02 22.03 -18.56
CA MET A 510 -12.33 23.16 -17.93
C MET A 510 -11.11 23.59 -18.76
N ILE A 511 -10.35 22.64 -19.30
CA ILE A 511 -9.21 22.91 -20.18
C ILE A 511 -9.68 23.55 -21.51
N LEU A 512 -10.68 22.97 -22.18
CA LEU A 512 -11.21 23.48 -23.45
C LEU A 512 -11.82 24.89 -23.30
N GLN A 513 -12.48 25.17 -22.18
CA GLN A 513 -13.00 26.50 -21.89
C GLN A 513 -11.88 27.55 -21.79
N LEU A 514 -10.71 27.18 -21.24
CA LEU A 514 -9.52 28.06 -21.24
C LEU A 514 -8.94 28.20 -22.65
N ALA A 515 -8.88 27.10 -23.42
CA ALA A 515 -8.41 27.11 -24.80
C ALA A 515 -9.21 28.09 -25.67
N GLU A 516 -10.55 28.07 -25.56
CA GLU A 516 -11.42 29.00 -26.30
C GLU A 516 -11.15 30.47 -25.94
N ARG A 517 -10.77 30.76 -24.70
CA ARG A 517 -10.42 32.12 -24.29
C ARG A 517 -9.10 32.58 -24.90
N TYR A 518 -8.07 31.73 -24.94
CA TYR A 518 -6.82 32.05 -25.62
C TYR A 518 -6.99 32.17 -27.14
N ARG A 519 -7.88 31.36 -27.74
CA ARG A 519 -8.24 31.49 -29.16
C ARG A 519 -8.85 32.86 -29.45
N LYS A 520 -9.80 33.32 -28.62
CA LYS A 520 -10.41 34.66 -28.74
C LYS A 520 -9.41 35.79 -28.52
N ASP A 521 -8.39 35.57 -27.71
CA ASP A 521 -7.27 36.50 -27.47
C ASP A 521 -6.21 36.46 -28.58
N GLY A 522 -6.32 35.53 -29.54
CA GLY A 522 -5.39 35.38 -30.68
C GLY A 522 -4.12 34.59 -30.36
N ASN A 523 -4.03 33.94 -29.18
CA ASN A 523 -2.86 33.14 -28.79
C ASN A 523 -3.01 31.67 -29.21
N GLU A 524 -2.83 31.40 -30.50
CA GLU A 524 -3.00 30.07 -31.09
C GLU A 524 -2.05 29.00 -30.53
N ILE A 525 -0.82 29.39 -30.15
CA ILE A 525 0.15 28.45 -29.53
C ILE A 525 -0.45 27.90 -28.24
N LYS A 526 -0.96 28.81 -27.38
CA LYS A 526 -1.52 28.41 -26.09
C LYS A 526 -2.83 27.65 -26.22
N THR A 527 -3.64 28.02 -27.21
CA THR A 527 -4.85 27.26 -27.55
C THR A 527 -4.52 25.82 -27.90
N LEU A 528 -3.52 25.60 -28.77
CA LEU A 528 -3.13 24.25 -29.19
C LEU A 528 -2.57 23.42 -28.02
N GLU A 529 -1.69 23.99 -27.20
CA GLU A 529 -1.18 23.34 -25.98
C GLU A 529 -2.32 22.86 -25.06
N LEU A 530 -3.38 23.68 -24.91
CA LEU A 530 -4.51 23.33 -24.07
C LEU A 530 -5.42 22.27 -24.71
N ILE A 531 -5.60 22.28 -26.04
CA ILE A 531 -6.34 21.21 -26.73
C ILE A 531 -5.60 19.88 -26.57
N GLU A 532 -4.27 19.87 -26.75
CA GLU A 532 -3.42 18.69 -26.53
C GLU A 532 -3.53 18.20 -25.08
N MET A 533 -3.45 19.12 -24.10
CA MET A 533 -3.64 18.80 -22.69
C MET A 533 -5.04 18.20 -22.40
N ALA A 534 -6.10 18.66 -23.06
CA ALA A 534 -7.44 18.10 -22.90
C ALA A 534 -7.51 16.66 -23.45
N VAL A 535 -6.89 16.39 -24.60
CA VAL A 535 -6.78 15.04 -25.18
C VAL A 535 -6.00 14.11 -24.26
N GLU A 536 -4.87 14.57 -23.71
CA GLU A 536 -4.05 13.79 -22.78
C GLU A 536 -4.75 13.53 -21.44
N ASN A 537 -5.64 14.44 -21.01
CA ASN A 537 -6.45 14.27 -19.81
C ASN A 537 -7.63 13.29 -19.99
N LEU A 538 -8.19 13.19 -21.20
CA LEU A 538 -9.26 12.25 -21.54
C LEU A 538 -8.93 11.43 -22.81
N PRO A 539 -7.92 10.55 -22.74
CA PRO A 539 -7.38 9.87 -23.91
C PRO A 539 -8.34 8.82 -24.49
N SER A 540 -9.38 8.42 -23.75
CA SER A 540 -10.41 7.49 -24.23
C SER A 540 -11.42 8.15 -25.17
N HIS A 541 -11.62 9.47 -25.12
CA HIS A 541 -12.68 10.17 -25.84
C HIS A 541 -12.37 10.39 -27.34
N LYS A 542 -13.06 9.64 -28.21
CA LYS A 542 -12.78 9.63 -29.66
C LYS A 542 -13.00 10.99 -30.33
N GLU A 543 -14.12 11.66 -30.02
CA GLU A 543 -14.45 12.95 -30.64
C GLU A 543 -13.48 14.06 -30.24
N LEU A 544 -12.92 13.99 -29.03
CA LEU A 544 -11.92 14.97 -28.58
C LEU A 544 -10.62 14.84 -29.37
N ARG A 545 -10.18 13.59 -29.64
CA ARG A 545 -9.03 13.31 -30.51
C ARG A 545 -9.31 13.66 -31.98
N HIS A 546 -10.55 13.54 -32.42
CA HIS A 546 -10.93 13.96 -33.76
C HIS A 546 -10.90 15.48 -33.88
N PHE A 547 -11.47 16.19 -32.91
CA PHE A 547 -11.45 17.64 -32.81
C PHE A 547 -10.03 18.22 -32.85
N GLU A 548 -9.09 17.66 -32.08
CA GLU A 548 -7.68 18.08 -32.11
C GLU A 548 -7.07 18.02 -33.52
N LYS A 549 -7.30 16.91 -34.25
CA LYS A 549 -6.79 16.73 -35.61
C LYS A 549 -7.39 17.73 -36.59
N GLU A 550 -8.68 18.02 -36.46
CA GLU A 550 -9.37 19.00 -37.30
C GLU A 550 -8.92 20.43 -36.97
N TYR A 551 -8.77 20.77 -35.68
CA TYR A 551 -8.28 22.07 -35.24
C TYR A 551 -6.87 22.36 -35.77
N LYS A 552 -5.98 21.35 -35.77
CA LYS A 552 -4.62 21.44 -36.36
C LYS A 552 -4.64 21.73 -37.87
N ARG A 553 -5.72 21.41 -38.58
CA ARG A 553 -5.90 21.71 -40.01
C ARG A 553 -6.52 23.08 -40.22
N LEU A 554 -7.53 23.42 -39.43
CA LEU A 554 -8.29 24.67 -39.53
C LEU A 554 -8.74 25.13 -38.14
N SER A 555 -8.31 26.33 -37.74
CA SER A 555 -8.77 26.95 -36.49
C SER A 555 -10.28 27.19 -36.55
N GLN A 556 -10.98 26.70 -35.54
CA GLN A 556 -12.45 26.77 -35.41
C GLN A 556 -12.83 27.07 -33.95
N PRO A 557 -14.05 27.61 -33.69
CA PRO A 557 -14.52 27.79 -32.32
C PRO A 557 -14.50 26.48 -31.53
N ILE A 558 -14.08 26.54 -30.26
CA ILE A 558 -14.07 25.40 -29.34
C ILE A 558 -15.36 25.46 -28.50
N ASP A 559 -16.31 24.57 -28.77
CA ASP A 559 -17.47 24.32 -27.89
C ASP A 559 -17.27 23.02 -27.12
N GLU A 560 -16.97 23.12 -25.83
CA GLU A 560 -16.65 21.96 -25.01
C GLU A 560 -17.78 20.92 -24.90
N LYS A 561 -19.06 21.30 -25.01
CA LYS A 561 -20.16 20.32 -24.92
C LYS A 561 -20.38 19.59 -26.23
N GLU A 562 -20.30 20.28 -27.36
CA GLU A 562 -20.42 19.60 -28.65
C GLU A 562 -19.29 18.57 -28.83
N ILE A 563 -18.10 18.93 -28.37
CA ILE A 563 -16.91 18.06 -28.43
C ILE A 563 -17.01 16.89 -27.44
N LEU A 564 -17.47 17.11 -26.20
CA LEU A 564 -17.43 16.10 -25.12
C LEU A 564 -18.74 15.33 -24.94
N PHE A 565 -19.87 15.89 -25.37
CA PHE A 565 -21.21 15.29 -25.26
C PHE A 565 -21.92 15.40 -26.61
N PRO A 566 -21.39 14.75 -27.66
CA PRO A 566 -22.03 14.78 -28.98
C PRO A 566 -23.44 14.18 -28.88
N LEU A 567 -24.39 14.79 -29.56
CA LEU A 567 -25.72 14.20 -29.71
C LEU A 567 -25.55 12.90 -30.50
N VAL A 568 -25.83 11.77 -29.86
CA VAL A 568 -25.92 10.49 -30.55
C VAL A 568 -27.13 10.62 -31.48
N GLU A 569 -26.90 10.77 -32.79
CA GLU A 569 -27.95 10.52 -33.77
C GLU A 569 -28.46 9.10 -33.49
N GLU A 570 -29.74 8.99 -33.10
CA GLU A 570 -30.43 7.71 -33.11
C GLU A 570 -30.26 7.14 -34.51
N LYS A 571 -29.36 6.17 -34.66
CA LYS A 571 -29.43 5.26 -35.79
C LYS A 571 -30.77 4.56 -35.64
N GLY A 572 -31.75 5.07 -36.38
CA GLY A 572 -33.06 4.46 -36.52
C GLY A 572 -32.92 2.97 -36.87
N PRO A 573 -33.96 2.18 -36.55
CA PRO A 573 -33.93 0.72 -36.57
C PRO A 573 -33.46 0.10 -37.89
#